data_AF-A0A1G8K8D9-F1
#
_entry.id   AF-A0A1G8K8D9-F1
#
_cell.length_a   1.000
_cell.length_b   1.000
_cell.length_c   1.000
_cell.angle_alpha   90.00
_cell.angle_beta   90.00
_cell.angle_gamma   90.00
#
_symmetry.space_group_name_H-M   'P 1'
#
loop_
_entity.id
_entity.type
_entity.pdbx_description
1 polymer ?
#
loop_
_entity_poly.entity_id
_entity_poly.type
_entity_poly.pdbx_seq_one_letter_code
_entity_poly.pdbx_strand_id
1 'polypeptide(L)'
;MNFNGNHHRKCCSGTPIIICNNNNCPPVCPPGPPGPPGAAGLPGLPGPPGPPGPPGPPGPPGGVLDFADFYALMPPDNAATVAVGGDVDFPRDGPSSGGGIFRTGVDTFNLSAIGTYQVLFQVSVTEPGQLILTLNSVDLAYTVVGRATGTSQIVGMALVETSVINSILTVRNPAGNSTALTITPLAGGTRPVSAHLVITRIR
;
A
#
# COMPACT_ATOMS: atom_id res chain seq x y z
N MET A 1 86.53 34.65 -80.91
CA MET A 1 85.78 35.65 -80.12
C MET A 1 85.94 35.25 -78.66
N ASN A 2 86.53 36.14 -77.86
CA ASN A 2 87.01 35.87 -76.50
C ASN A 2 85.94 36.23 -75.45
N PHE A 3 86.07 35.64 -74.26
CA PHE A 3 85.38 35.87 -72.97
C PHE A 3 84.25 34.93 -72.52
N ASN A 4 84.68 33.82 -71.91
CA ASN A 4 84.35 33.36 -70.54
C ASN A 4 82.90 33.55 -70.04
N GLY A 5 82.03 32.59 -70.35
CA GLY A 5 80.80 32.33 -69.58
C GLY A 5 81.05 31.25 -68.52
N ASN A 6 81.16 31.65 -67.25
CA ASN A 6 81.26 30.73 -66.11
C ASN A 6 80.10 29.72 -66.10
N HIS A 7 80.41 28.43 -66.19
CA HIS A 7 79.44 27.34 -66.03
C HIS A 7 79.11 27.11 -64.55
N HIS A 8 78.14 27.84 -64.01
CA HIS A 8 77.54 27.50 -62.71
C HIS A 8 76.55 26.34 -62.85
N ARG A 9 76.93 25.14 -62.41
CA ARG A 9 76.00 24.00 -62.28
C ARG A 9 75.26 24.09 -60.95
N LYS A 10 73.93 23.93 -60.98
CA LYS A 10 73.12 23.76 -59.76
C LYS A 10 73.44 22.39 -59.16
N CYS A 11 73.90 22.33 -57.91
CA CYS A 11 74.27 21.06 -57.26
C CYS A 11 73.13 20.42 -56.44
N CYS A 12 72.10 21.16 -56.01
CA CYS A 12 70.97 20.61 -55.23
C CYS A 12 69.65 21.25 -55.69
N SER A 13 68.56 20.47 -55.79
CA SER A 13 67.21 20.91 -56.22
C SER A 13 66.25 21.25 -55.07
N GLY A 14 66.74 21.32 -53.83
CA GLY A 14 65.98 21.73 -52.64
C GLY A 14 66.22 23.19 -52.25
N THR A 15 65.32 23.77 -51.47
CA THR A 15 65.43 25.12 -50.93
C THR A 15 66.18 25.11 -49.58
N PRO A 16 67.19 25.98 -49.39
CA PRO A 16 67.73 26.96 -50.34
C PRO A 16 68.69 26.33 -51.37
N ILE A 17 68.67 26.85 -52.60
CA ILE A 17 69.55 26.40 -53.68
C ILE A 17 70.99 26.84 -53.36
N ILE A 18 71.90 25.87 -53.20
CA ILE A 18 73.34 26.14 -53.05
C ILE A 18 73.98 26.24 -54.44
N ILE A 19 74.53 27.41 -54.77
CA ILE A 19 75.26 27.67 -56.02
C ILE A 19 76.76 27.68 -55.72
N CYS A 20 77.52 26.73 -56.25
CA CYS A 20 78.97 26.65 -56.07
C CYS A 20 79.71 27.16 -57.30
N ASN A 21 80.88 27.76 -57.07
CA ASN A 21 81.77 28.29 -58.10
C ASN A 21 83.06 27.46 -58.09
N ASN A 22 83.53 26.99 -59.25
CA ASN A 22 84.78 26.23 -59.41
C ASN A 22 84.83 24.87 -58.65
N ASN A 23 84.01 23.92 -59.10
CA ASN A 23 84.14 22.45 -58.92
C ASN A 23 84.26 21.86 -57.51
N ASN A 24 84.12 22.63 -56.43
CA ASN A 24 83.97 22.09 -55.08
C ASN A 24 82.49 22.12 -54.65
N CYS A 25 81.75 21.04 -54.97
CA CYS A 25 80.46 20.75 -54.34
C CYS A 25 80.63 19.69 -53.23
N PRO A 26 80.10 19.92 -52.01
CA PRO A 26 80.15 18.93 -50.94
C PRO A 26 79.37 17.66 -51.34
N PRO A 27 79.79 16.46 -50.90
CA PRO A 27 79.27 15.19 -51.42
C PRO A 27 77.82 14.87 -51.03
N VAL A 28 77.18 15.63 -50.12
CA VAL A 28 75.80 15.37 -49.66
C VAL A 28 75.07 16.69 -49.37
N CYS A 29 73.86 16.87 -49.93
CA CYS A 29 72.96 18.00 -49.62
C CYS A 29 72.28 17.79 -48.24
N PRO A 30 71.90 18.85 -47.50
CA PRO A 30 71.24 18.69 -46.20
C PRO A 30 69.88 17.99 -46.32
N PRO A 31 69.49 17.14 -45.35
CA PRO A 31 68.15 16.54 -45.30
C PRO A 31 67.04 17.61 -45.30
N GLY A 32 65.92 17.33 -45.96
CA GLY A 32 64.75 18.19 -45.94
C GLY A 32 64.13 18.31 -44.54
N PRO A 33 63.31 19.35 -44.28
CA PRO A 33 62.65 19.50 -42.99
C PRO A 33 61.72 18.30 -42.70
N PRO A 34 61.56 17.89 -41.43
CA PRO A 34 60.56 16.91 -41.04
C PRO A 34 59.16 17.33 -41.52
N GLY A 35 58.36 16.35 -41.97
CA GLY A 35 56.97 16.60 -42.35
C GLY A 35 56.11 17.07 -41.17
N PRO A 36 54.97 17.74 -41.43
CA PRO A 36 54.06 18.13 -40.36
C PRO A 36 53.52 16.90 -39.61
N PRO A 37 53.24 17.00 -38.30
CA PRO A 37 52.55 15.94 -37.56
C PRO A 37 51.22 15.56 -38.21
N GLY A 38 50.87 14.28 -38.18
CA GLY A 38 49.57 13.80 -38.66
C GLY A 38 48.41 14.38 -37.87
N ALA A 39 47.24 14.51 -38.50
CA ALA A 39 46.03 14.99 -37.85
C ALA A 39 45.61 14.05 -36.71
N ALA A 40 45.07 14.61 -35.62
CA ALA A 40 44.51 13.83 -34.52
C ALA A 40 43.33 12.98 -35.01
N GLY A 41 43.20 11.76 -34.47
CA GLY A 41 42.08 10.86 -34.79
C GLY A 41 40.74 11.42 -34.29
N LEU A 42 39.65 11.05 -34.96
CA LEU A 42 38.29 11.42 -34.54
C LEU A 42 37.93 10.76 -33.20
N PRO A 43 37.14 11.42 -32.33
CA PRO A 43 36.57 10.80 -31.13
C PRO A 43 35.73 9.56 -31.46
N GLY A 44 35.73 8.58 -30.56
CA GLY A 44 34.88 7.39 -30.68
C GLY A 44 33.39 7.72 -30.53
N LEU A 45 32.53 6.91 -31.16
CA LEU A 45 31.07 7.05 -31.03
C LEU A 45 30.62 6.72 -29.58
N PRO A 46 29.57 7.38 -29.06
CA PRO A 46 28.93 6.99 -27.81
C PRO A 46 28.46 5.53 -27.84
N GLY A 47 28.54 4.85 -26.69
CA GLY A 47 28.04 3.47 -26.55
C GLY A 47 26.51 3.38 -26.64
N PRO A 48 25.95 2.18 -26.94
CA PRO A 48 24.52 1.98 -26.95
C PRO A 48 23.92 2.16 -25.54
N PRO A 49 22.63 2.56 -25.43
CA PRO A 49 21.91 2.58 -24.16
C PRO A 49 21.94 1.20 -23.48
N GLY A 50 21.99 1.19 -22.15
CA GLY A 50 21.92 -0.03 -21.35
C GLY A 50 20.56 -0.74 -21.47
N PRO A 51 20.49 -2.04 -21.14
CA PRO A 51 19.22 -2.77 -21.12
C PRO A 51 18.26 -2.18 -20.05
N PRO A 52 16.93 -2.30 -20.25
CA PRO A 52 15.97 -1.98 -19.21
C PRO A 52 16.25 -2.75 -17.91
N GLY A 53 15.97 -2.11 -16.77
CA GLY A 53 16.08 -2.76 -15.47
C GLY A 53 15.06 -3.90 -15.29
N PRO A 54 15.28 -4.81 -14.33
CA PRO A 54 14.31 -5.86 -14.02
C PRO A 54 12.98 -5.25 -13.52
N PRO A 55 11.84 -5.94 -13.73
CA PRO A 55 10.58 -5.56 -13.11
C PRO A 55 10.73 -5.43 -11.58
N GLY A 56 9.99 -4.49 -10.98
CA GLY A 56 9.92 -4.35 -9.52
C GLY A 56 9.28 -5.58 -8.86
N PRO A 57 9.49 -5.77 -7.54
CA PRO A 57 8.85 -6.85 -6.80
C PRO A 57 7.31 -6.69 -6.82
N PRO A 58 6.55 -7.79 -6.69
CA PRO A 58 5.11 -7.74 -6.46
C PRO A 58 4.77 -6.87 -5.23
N GLY A 59 3.66 -6.14 -5.28
CA GLY A 59 3.15 -5.40 -4.12
C GLY A 59 2.74 -6.35 -2.98
N PRO A 60 2.66 -5.85 -1.73
CA PRO A 60 2.16 -6.65 -0.61
C PRO A 60 0.71 -7.12 -0.88
N PRO A 61 0.29 -8.28 -0.34
CA PRO A 61 -1.07 -8.78 -0.52
C PRO A 61 -2.09 -7.73 -0.07
N GLY A 62 -2.95 -7.28 -1.00
CA GLY A 62 -4.10 -6.44 -0.69
C GLY A 62 -5.35 -7.31 -0.56
N GLY A 63 -5.96 -7.35 0.63
CA GLY A 63 -7.18 -8.10 0.89
C GLY A 63 -7.71 -7.86 2.31
N VAL A 64 -8.96 -8.29 2.56
CA VAL A 64 -9.51 -8.38 3.93
C VAL A 64 -8.49 -9.11 4.79
N LEU A 65 -7.97 -8.41 5.79
CA LEU A 65 -6.88 -8.95 6.61
C LEU A 65 -7.42 -10.00 7.58
N ASP A 66 -8.69 -9.85 7.99
CA ASP A 66 -9.34 -10.70 8.96
C ASP A 66 -10.86 -10.48 8.95
N PHE A 67 -11.66 -11.51 9.19
CA PHE A 67 -13.10 -11.40 9.37
C PHE A 67 -13.64 -12.47 10.32
N ALA A 68 -14.72 -12.15 11.01
CA ALA A 68 -15.51 -13.11 11.78
C ALA A 68 -16.99 -12.70 11.80
N ASP A 69 -17.86 -13.70 11.78
CA ASP A 69 -19.29 -13.59 12.08
C ASP A 69 -19.57 -14.23 13.44
N PHE A 70 -20.35 -13.54 14.27
CA PHE A 70 -20.85 -14.03 15.54
C PHE A 70 -22.37 -13.90 15.53
N TYR A 71 -23.07 -14.90 16.05
CA TYR A 71 -24.52 -14.91 15.98
C TYR A 71 -25.17 -15.43 17.26
N ALA A 72 -26.44 -15.09 17.40
CA ALA A 72 -27.36 -15.63 18.38
C ALA A 72 -28.60 -16.18 17.68
N LEU A 73 -29.22 -17.21 18.26
CA LEU A 73 -30.53 -17.72 17.87
C LEU A 73 -31.47 -17.59 19.05
N MET A 74 -32.51 -16.76 18.89
CA MET A 74 -33.48 -16.49 19.95
C MET A 74 -34.75 -17.27 19.63
N PRO A 75 -35.21 -18.25 20.44
CA PRO A 75 -34.52 -18.91 21.56
C PRO A 75 -33.48 -19.96 21.10
N PRO A 76 -32.57 -20.42 21.98
CA PRO A 76 -32.52 -20.17 23.43
C PRO A 76 -31.68 -18.97 23.87
N ASP A 77 -30.94 -18.35 22.96
CA ASP A 77 -30.01 -17.27 23.31
C ASP A 77 -30.78 -15.99 23.68
N ASN A 78 -30.18 -15.09 24.47
CA ASN A 78 -30.81 -13.86 24.97
C ASN A 78 -32.21 -14.08 25.57
N ALA A 79 -32.40 -15.14 26.37
CA ALA A 79 -33.68 -15.43 27.02
C ALA A 79 -34.08 -14.37 28.07
N ALA A 80 -33.09 -13.71 28.67
CA ALA A 80 -33.28 -12.54 29.51
C ALA A 80 -33.18 -11.25 28.68
N THR A 81 -33.85 -10.19 29.13
CA THR A 81 -33.72 -8.87 28.52
C THR A 81 -32.32 -8.30 28.71
N VAL A 82 -31.81 -7.58 27.70
CA VAL A 82 -30.55 -6.84 27.80
C VAL A 82 -30.79 -5.57 28.61
N ALA A 83 -30.27 -5.53 29.83
CA ALA A 83 -30.42 -4.39 30.73
C ALA A 83 -29.81 -3.10 30.13
N VAL A 84 -30.26 -1.94 30.63
CA VAL A 84 -29.63 -0.66 30.29
C VAL A 84 -28.17 -0.67 30.78
N GLY A 85 -27.24 -0.30 29.91
CA GLY A 85 -25.80 -0.43 30.11
C GLY A 85 -25.25 -1.85 29.89
N GLY A 86 -26.11 -2.84 29.67
CA GLY A 86 -25.72 -4.22 29.34
C GLY A 86 -25.42 -4.39 27.86
N ASP A 87 -24.69 -5.46 27.54
CA ASP A 87 -24.28 -5.80 26.19
C ASP A 87 -25.17 -6.95 25.63
N VAL A 88 -25.33 -6.99 24.30
CA VAL A 88 -26.12 -8.02 23.60
C VAL A 88 -25.27 -9.28 23.42
N ASP A 89 -25.82 -10.44 23.76
CA ASP A 89 -25.10 -11.71 23.60
C ASP A 89 -25.11 -12.19 22.14
N PHE A 90 -23.95 -12.57 21.63
CA PHE A 90 -23.75 -13.39 20.43
C PHE A 90 -22.93 -14.64 20.80
N PRO A 91 -23.55 -15.66 21.41
CA PRO A 91 -22.83 -16.76 22.06
C PRO A 91 -22.28 -17.81 21.09
N ARG A 92 -22.50 -17.67 19.78
CA ARG A 92 -22.12 -18.66 18.77
C ARG A 92 -21.18 -18.06 17.74
N ASP A 93 -20.18 -18.85 17.37
CA ASP A 93 -19.21 -18.49 16.34
C ASP A 93 -19.74 -18.94 14.96
N GLY A 94 -19.78 -18.00 14.02
CA GLY A 94 -20.06 -18.23 12.61
C GLY A 94 -18.77 -18.41 11.79
N PRO A 95 -18.85 -18.28 10.45
CA PRO A 95 -17.66 -18.31 9.60
C PRO A 95 -16.64 -17.23 9.99
N SER A 96 -15.36 -17.59 9.98
CA SER A 96 -14.25 -16.66 10.23
C SER A 96 -13.03 -17.02 9.37
N SER A 97 -12.10 -16.08 9.23
CA SER A 97 -10.77 -16.33 8.66
C SER A 97 -9.84 -17.10 9.61
N GLY A 98 -10.26 -17.36 10.86
CA GLY A 98 -9.41 -17.97 11.88
C GLY A 98 -8.27 -17.07 12.35
N GLY A 99 -8.37 -15.76 12.15
CA GLY A 99 -7.33 -14.79 12.48
C GLY A 99 -7.46 -14.18 13.87
N GLY A 100 -7.20 -12.89 13.97
CA GLY A 100 -7.15 -12.07 15.17
C GLY A 100 -8.48 -11.50 15.68
N ILE A 101 -9.60 -11.77 15.01
CA ILE A 101 -10.95 -11.44 15.48
C ILE A 101 -11.59 -12.71 16.06
N PHE A 102 -11.82 -12.72 17.37
CA PHE A 102 -12.43 -13.86 18.04
C PHE A 102 -13.22 -13.45 19.28
N ARG A 103 -14.17 -14.29 19.66
CA ARG A 103 -15.03 -14.07 20.83
C ARG A 103 -14.32 -14.49 22.12
N THR A 104 -14.38 -13.64 23.15
CA THR A 104 -13.81 -13.90 24.49
C THR A 104 -14.86 -14.17 25.56
N GLY A 105 -16.10 -13.75 25.34
CA GLY A 105 -17.26 -13.96 26.21
C GLY A 105 -18.53 -14.13 25.38
N VAL A 106 -19.72 -14.13 25.97
CA VAL A 106 -20.95 -14.20 25.15
C VAL A 106 -21.25 -12.88 24.43
N ASP A 107 -20.70 -11.78 24.92
CA ASP A 107 -20.96 -10.38 24.53
C ASP A 107 -19.67 -9.58 24.22
N THR A 108 -18.50 -10.20 24.37
CA THR A 108 -17.18 -9.56 24.21
C THR A 108 -16.38 -10.19 23.09
N PHE A 109 -15.85 -9.34 22.20
CA PHE A 109 -15.12 -9.74 21.00
C PHE A 109 -13.76 -9.05 20.94
N ASN A 110 -12.69 -9.83 20.88
CA ASN A 110 -11.32 -9.33 20.83
C ASN A 110 -10.91 -9.00 19.40
N LEU A 111 -10.37 -7.80 19.22
CA LEU A 111 -9.71 -7.30 18.03
C LEU A 111 -8.21 -7.26 18.32
N SER A 112 -7.48 -8.31 17.93
CA SER A 112 -6.08 -8.49 18.37
C SER A 112 -5.13 -7.45 17.79
N ALA A 113 -5.38 -6.97 16.58
CA ALA A 113 -4.52 -6.04 15.87
C ALA A 113 -5.01 -4.58 15.96
N ILE A 114 -4.07 -3.66 15.85
CA ILE A 114 -4.36 -2.24 15.58
C ILE A 114 -4.80 -2.14 14.12
N GLY A 115 -5.93 -1.49 13.86
CA GLY A 115 -6.46 -1.41 12.50
C GLY A 115 -7.79 -0.69 12.39
N THR A 116 -8.30 -0.66 11.17
CA THR A 116 -9.66 -0.21 10.85
C THR A 116 -10.55 -1.42 10.58
N TYR A 117 -11.67 -1.49 11.28
CA TYR A 117 -12.62 -2.58 11.24
C TYR A 117 -13.97 -2.08 10.74
N GLN A 118 -14.51 -2.71 9.70
CA GLN A 118 -15.92 -2.57 9.38
C GLN A 118 -16.71 -3.49 10.31
N VAL A 119 -17.62 -2.90 11.07
CA VAL A 119 -18.51 -3.62 11.99
C VAL A 119 -19.93 -3.47 11.47
N LEU A 120 -20.61 -4.60 11.27
CA LEU A 120 -22.01 -4.66 10.95
C LEU A 120 -22.72 -5.50 12.01
N PHE A 121 -23.90 -5.06 12.44
CA PHE A 121 -24.75 -5.91 13.26
C PHE A 121 -26.22 -5.72 12.92
N GLN A 122 -27.01 -6.74 13.18
CA GLN A 122 -28.46 -6.66 13.13
C GLN A 122 -29.08 -7.40 14.30
N VAL A 123 -30.04 -6.75 14.95
CA VAL A 123 -30.73 -7.28 16.13
C VAL A 123 -32.21 -6.94 16.03
N SER A 124 -33.06 -7.97 16.07
CA SER A 124 -34.50 -7.79 16.24
C SER A 124 -34.80 -7.52 17.72
N VAL A 125 -35.47 -6.41 18.02
CA VAL A 125 -35.88 -6.05 19.38
C VAL A 125 -37.40 -5.83 19.45
N THR A 126 -38.00 -5.90 20.64
CA THR A 126 -39.47 -5.81 20.81
C THR A 126 -39.93 -4.39 21.14
N GLU A 127 -39.14 -3.62 21.87
CA GLU A 127 -39.42 -2.26 22.32
C GLU A 127 -38.72 -1.20 21.44
N PRO A 128 -39.11 0.09 21.49
CA PRO A 128 -38.27 1.18 21.01
C PRO A 128 -36.93 1.20 21.75
N GLY A 129 -35.87 1.60 21.06
CA GLY A 129 -34.55 1.68 21.68
C GLY A 129 -33.42 1.87 20.70
N GLN A 130 -32.23 2.02 21.26
CA GLN A 130 -30.97 2.17 20.54
C GLN A 130 -29.97 1.09 20.91
N LEU A 131 -29.01 0.84 20.02
CA LEU A 131 -27.79 0.10 20.29
C LEU A 131 -26.59 0.96 19.88
N ILE A 132 -25.46 0.74 20.53
CA ILE A 132 -24.21 1.44 20.29
C ILE A 132 -23.04 0.44 20.32
N LEU A 133 -21.99 0.68 19.55
CA LEU A 133 -20.74 -0.05 19.70
C LEU A 133 -19.90 0.56 20.82
N THR A 134 -19.21 -0.28 21.58
CA THR A 134 -18.21 0.16 22.54
C THR A 134 -16.86 -0.44 22.22
N LEU A 135 -15.80 0.32 22.47
CA LEU A 135 -14.43 -0.14 22.35
C LEU A 135 -13.73 0.04 23.69
N ASN A 136 -13.23 -1.06 24.27
CA ASN A 136 -12.64 -1.09 25.59
C ASN A 136 -13.57 -0.45 26.65
N SER A 137 -14.86 -0.80 26.59
CA SER A 137 -15.95 -0.26 27.42
C SER A 137 -16.31 1.21 27.19
N VAL A 138 -15.66 1.91 26.26
CA VAL A 138 -15.96 3.29 25.91
C VAL A 138 -16.96 3.34 24.75
N ASP A 139 -18.05 4.06 24.95
CA ASP A 139 -19.09 4.26 23.95
C ASP A 139 -18.57 5.02 22.72
N LEU A 140 -18.84 4.47 21.52
CA LEU A 140 -18.54 5.11 20.25
C LEU A 140 -19.78 5.86 19.74
N ALA A 141 -19.96 7.12 20.16
CA ALA A 141 -21.18 7.90 19.92
C ALA A 141 -21.62 7.97 18.45
N TYR A 142 -20.69 7.90 17.50
CA TYR A 142 -20.98 7.93 16.06
C TYR A 142 -21.59 6.63 15.51
N THR A 143 -21.73 5.59 16.34
CA THR A 143 -22.24 4.26 15.96
C THR A 143 -23.67 4.00 16.45
N VAL A 144 -24.30 4.98 17.11
CA VAL A 144 -25.65 4.85 17.66
C VAL A 144 -26.66 4.66 16.52
N VAL A 145 -27.41 3.56 16.61
CA VAL A 145 -28.53 3.25 15.73
C VAL A 145 -29.72 2.83 16.59
N GLY A 146 -30.93 2.98 16.07
CA GLY A 146 -32.11 2.61 16.84
C GLY A 146 -33.38 2.66 16.05
N ARG A 147 -34.48 2.50 16.77
CA ARG A 147 -35.84 2.55 16.26
C ARG A 147 -36.77 3.22 17.26
N ALA A 148 -37.67 4.06 16.76
CA ALA A 148 -38.64 4.78 17.59
C ALA A 148 -39.93 3.96 17.84
N THR A 149 -40.35 3.14 16.87
CA THR A 149 -41.58 2.33 16.94
C THR A 149 -41.48 1.13 15.98
N GLY A 150 -42.33 0.12 16.18
CA GLY A 150 -42.66 -0.86 15.13
C GLY A 150 -41.90 -2.20 15.22
N THR A 151 -41.78 -2.87 14.08
CA THR A 151 -41.27 -4.25 13.92
C THR A 151 -39.92 -4.32 13.18
N SER A 152 -39.29 -3.17 12.92
CA SER A 152 -37.98 -3.10 12.25
C SER A 152 -36.86 -3.59 13.17
N GLN A 153 -35.82 -4.17 12.57
CA GLN A 153 -34.57 -4.48 13.26
C GLN A 153 -33.79 -3.21 13.57
N ILE A 154 -32.94 -3.26 14.59
CA ILE A 154 -31.86 -2.29 14.77
C ILE A 154 -30.66 -2.83 14.00
N VAL A 155 -30.19 -2.06 13.02
CA VAL A 155 -29.06 -2.42 12.15
C VAL A 155 -27.98 -1.36 12.28
N GLY A 156 -26.77 -1.78 12.61
CA GLY A 156 -25.58 -0.92 12.71
C GLY A 156 -24.58 -1.23 11.61
N MET A 157 -23.95 -0.17 11.09
CA MET A 157 -22.81 -0.24 10.18
C MET A 157 -21.85 0.90 10.51
N ALA A 158 -20.62 0.57 10.90
CA ALA A 158 -19.61 1.56 11.26
C ALA A 158 -18.21 1.11 10.87
N LEU A 159 -17.32 2.09 10.71
CA LEU A 159 -15.88 1.87 10.74
C LEU A 159 -15.38 2.17 12.15
N VAL A 160 -14.71 1.20 12.77
CA VAL A 160 -14.13 1.30 14.11
C VAL A 160 -12.62 1.24 13.98
N GLU A 161 -11.93 2.24 14.51
CA GLU A 161 -10.48 2.28 14.55
C GLU A 161 -9.98 1.86 15.94
N THR A 162 -9.02 0.95 15.99
CA THR A 162 -8.34 0.54 17.22
C THR A 162 -6.96 1.20 17.26
N SER A 163 -6.58 1.76 18.41
CA SER A 163 -5.25 2.36 18.63
C SER A 163 -4.34 1.50 19.52
N VAL A 164 -4.88 0.41 20.08
CA VAL A 164 -4.18 -0.56 20.92
C VAL A 164 -4.51 -1.97 20.48
N ILE A 165 -3.56 -2.89 20.64
CA ILE A 165 -3.79 -4.32 20.41
C ILE A 165 -4.79 -4.88 21.43
N ASN A 166 -5.43 -5.99 21.09
CA ASN A 166 -6.41 -6.69 21.94
C ASN A 166 -7.52 -5.75 22.44
N SER A 167 -8.04 -4.90 21.54
CA SER A 167 -9.18 -4.06 21.86
C SER A 167 -10.45 -4.90 21.94
N ILE A 168 -11.31 -4.64 22.93
CA ILE A 168 -12.56 -5.36 23.12
C ILE A 168 -13.71 -4.57 22.53
N LEU A 169 -14.45 -5.17 21.61
CA LEU A 169 -15.68 -4.64 21.04
C LEU A 169 -16.90 -5.25 21.74
N THR A 170 -17.92 -4.44 22.01
CA THR A 170 -19.27 -4.92 22.43
C THR A 170 -20.37 -4.19 21.65
N VAL A 171 -21.58 -4.78 21.63
CA VAL A 171 -22.81 -4.14 21.17
C VAL A 171 -23.68 -3.86 22.40
N ARG A 172 -23.84 -2.60 22.77
CA ARG A 172 -24.42 -2.17 24.05
C ARG A 172 -25.84 -1.62 23.90
N ASN A 173 -26.69 -1.94 24.87
CA ASN A 173 -27.88 -1.14 25.20
C ASN A 173 -27.42 0.10 25.98
N PRO A 174 -27.35 1.30 25.37
CA PRO A 174 -26.73 2.47 26.00
C PRO A 174 -27.50 2.95 27.24
N ALA A 175 -26.78 3.61 28.16
CA ALA A 175 -27.36 4.17 29.39
C ALA A 175 -28.50 5.19 29.17
N GLY A 176 -28.63 5.74 27.94
CA GLY A 176 -29.69 6.67 27.56
C GLY A 176 -31.03 6.02 27.18
N ASN A 177 -31.09 4.69 27.02
CA ASN A 177 -32.36 4.00 26.78
C ASN A 177 -33.23 3.99 28.05
N SER A 178 -34.54 4.14 27.88
CA SER A 178 -35.50 4.17 28.99
C SER A 178 -35.80 2.79 29.59
N THR A 179 -35.53 1.71 28.87
CA THR A 179 -35.89 0.34 29.26
C THR A 179 -34.82 -0.68 28.86
N ALA A 180 -34.84 -1.84 29.53
CA ALA A 180 -34.16 -3.02 29.02
C ALA A 180 -34.76 -3.42 27.66
N LEU A 181 -33.95 -4.05 26.81
CA LEU A 181 -34.37 -4.48 25.47
C LEU A 181 -34.65 -5.98 25.45
N THR A 182 -35.82 -6.36 24.97
CA THR A 182 -36.15 -7.76 24.70
C THR A 182 -35.69 -8.09 23.28
N ILE A 183 -34.74 -9.00 23.16
CA ILE A 183 -34.33 -9.53 21.84
C ILE A 183 -35.44 -10.46 21.34
N THR A 184 -36.05 -10.12 20.21
CA THR A 184 -37.26 -10.79 19.71
C THR A 184 -36.98 -12.26 19.44
N PRO A 185 -37.74 -13.23 20.01
CA PRO A 185 -37.50 -14.65 19.73
C PRO A 185 -38.03 -15.09 18.35
N LEU A 186 -39.30 -14.82 18.05
CA LEU A 186 -39.92 -15.27 16.80
C LEU A 186 -40.41 -14.05 16.04
N ALA A 187 -39.61 -13.55 15.09
CA ALA A 187 -39.88 -12.35 14.31
C ALA A 187 -40.95 -12.59 13.20
N GLY A 188 -42.13 -13.08 13.60
CA GLY A 188 -43.26 -13.36 12.71
C GLY A 188 -43.26 -14.75 12.06
N GLY A 189 -42.28 -15.60 12.35
CA GLY A 189 -42.20 -16.99 11.88
C GLY A 189 -42.24 -18.02 13.02
N THR A 190 -42.00 -19.29 12.70
CA THR A 190 -41.93 -20.39 13.67
C THR A 190 -40.50 -20.82 14.02
N ARG A 191 -39.50 -20.24 13.34
CA ARG A 191 -38.08 -20.51 13.57
C ARG A 191 -37.46 -19.42 14.46
N PRO A 192 -36.49 -19.78 15.32
CA PRO A 192 -35.68 -18.80 16.05
C PRO A 192 -35.11 -17.76 15.08
N VAL A 193 -35.29 -16.48 15.39
CA VAL A 193 -34.67 -15.42 14.59
C VAL A 193 -33.21 -15.29 14.97
N SER A 194 -32.35 -15.00 13.99
CA SER A 194 -30.94 -14.72 14.25
C SER A 194 -30.67 -13.24 14.48
N ALA A 195 -29.69 -12.96 15.33
CA ALA A 195 -28.94 -11.71 15.35
C ALA A 195 -27.51 -12.02 14.92
N HIS A 196 -26.87 -11.11 14.19
CA HIS A 196 -25.46 -11.26 13.83
C HIS A 196 -24.64 -10.02 14.14
N LEU A 197 -23.36 -10.24 14.36
CA LEU A 197 -22.28 -9.28 14.45
C LEU A 197 -21.17 -9.75 13.51
N VAL A 198 -20.99 -9.03 12.42
CA VAL A 198 -19.93 -9.28 11.43
C VAL A 198 -18.87 -8.21 11.59
N ILE A 199 -17.62 -8.65 11.73
CA ILE A 199 -16.47 -7.78 11.89
C ILE A 199 -15.46 -8.12 10.80
N THR A 200 -15.02 -7.12 10.05
CA THR A 200 -14.05 -7.26 8.96
C THR A 200 -12.95 -6.24 9.11
N ARG A 201 -11.70 -6.69 9.29
CA ARG A 201 -10.54 -5.80 9.28
C ARG A 201 -10.16 -5.43 7.85
N ILE A 202 -10.14 -4.13 7.58
CA ILE A 202 -9.89 -3.57 6.24
C ILE A 202 -8.56 -2.82 6.15
N ARG A 203 -7.90 -2.53 7.28
CA ARG A 203 -6.58 -1.89 7.36
C ARG A 203 -5.87 -2.25 8.65
#